data_AF-A0A7G1KN40-F1
#
_entry.id   AF-A0A7G1KN40-F1
#
_cell.length_a   1.000
_cell.length_b   1.000
_cell.length_c   1.000
_cell.angle_alpha   90.00
_cell.angle_beta   90.00
_cell.angle_gamma   90.00
#
_symmetry.space_group_name_H-M   'P 1'
#
loop_
_entity.id
_entity.type
_entity.pdbx_description
1 polymer ?
#
loop_
_entity_poly.entity_id
_entity_poly.type
_entity_poly.pdbx_seq_one_letter_code
_entity_poly.pdbx_strand_id
1 'polypeptide(L)' 'MTPRTFRRGAGTAIDHAHEDAGRAGRQLGNTKDIARIHYIDAPEVVPDNRDVLERWARGDRPPKV' A
#
# COMPACT_ATOMS: atom_id res chain seq x y z
N MET A 1 10.93 11.80 13.92
CA MET A 1 11.14 10.39 13.52
C MET A 1 11.16 9.54 14.79
N THR A 2 10.41 8.43 14.85
CA THR A 2 10.36 7.55 16.03
C THR A 2 10.94 6.16 15.70
N PRO A 3 11.38 5.36 16.69
CA PRO A 3 11.82 3.98 16.45
C PRO A 3 10.80 3.15 15.69
N ARG A 4 9.50 3.34 15.96
CA ARG A 4 8.42 2.67 15.25
C ARG A 4 8.33 3.10 13.78
N THR A 5 8.49 4.38 13.49
CA THR A 5 8.48 4.89 12.10
C THR A 5 9.69 4.39 11.32
N PHE A 6 10.87 4.33 11.95
CA PHE A 6 12.06 3.72 11.36
C PHE A 6 11.83 2.24 11.03
N ARG A 7 11.27 1.48 11.98
CA ARG A 7 11.00 0.04 11.78
C ARG A 7 10.00 -0.23 10.66
N ARG A 8 9.01 0.65 10.48
CA ARG A 8 8.08 0.64 9.34
C ARG A 8 8.78 0.97 8.02
N GLY A 9 9.64 1.98 8.00
CA GLY A 9 10.45 2.30 6.82
C GLY A 9 11.35 1.14 6.38
N ALA A 10 12.03 0.50 7.35
CA ALA A 10 12.89 -0.65 7.10
C ALA A 10 12.11 -1.85 6.54
N GLY A 11 10.97 -2.19 7.13
CA GLY A 11 10.13 -3.29 6.63
C GLY A 11 9.63 -3.04 5.21
N THR A 12 9.18 -1.81 4.93
CA THR A 12 8.73 -1.40 3.58
C THR A 12 9.86 -1.49 2.56
N ALA A 13 11.06 -1.00 2.88
CA ALA A 13 12.20 -1.06 1.96
C ALA A 13 12.62 -2.50 1.64
N ILE A 14 12.61 -3.40 2.64
CA ILE A 14 12.93 -4.81 2.44
C ILE A 14 11.87 -5.50 1.57
N ASP A 15 10.58 -5.22 1.82
CA ASP A 15 9.49 -5.76 1.04
C ASP A 15 9.57 -5.29 -0.41
N HIS A 16 9.73 -3.99 -0.67
CA HIS A 16 9.83 -3.46 -2.04
C HIS A 16 11.07 -3.93 -2.80
N ALA A 17 12.21 -4.12 -2.13
CA ALA A 17 13.44 -4.57 -2.77
C ALA A 17 13.41 -6.05 -3.19
N HIS A 18 12.51 -6.85 -2.61
CA HIS A 18 12.50 -8.30 -2.77
C HIS A 18 11.12 -8.89 -3.08
N GLU A 19 10.07 -8.07 -3.06
CA GLU A 19 8.67 -8.45 -3.18
C GLU A 19 8.28 -9.59 -2.21
N ASP A 20 8.88 -9.62 -1.00
CA ASP A 20 8.72 -10.69 -0.01
C ASP A 20 8.54 -10.15 1.42
N ALA A 21 7.28 -9.99 1.83
CA ALA A 21 6.90 -9.61 3.20
C ALA A 21 7.37 -10.62 4.26
N GLY A 22 7.57 -11.88 3.89
CA GLY A 22 8.11 -12.91 4.78
C GLY A 22 9.58 -12.65 5.09
N ARG A 23 10.35 -12.16 4.12
CA ARG A 23 11.75 -11.72 4.33
C ARG A 23 11.83 -10.53 5.26
N ALA A 24 10.95 -9.54 5.07
CA ALA A 24 10.84 -8.41 5.99
C ALA A 24 10.50 -8.87 7.42
N GLY A 25 9.55 -9.80 7.57
CA GLY A 25 9.22 -10.43 8.85
C GLY A 25 10.44 -11.06 9.54
N ARG A 26 11.18 -11.93 8.84
CA ARG A 26 12.37 -12.59 9.38
C ARG A 26 13.44 -11.59 9.85
N GLN A 27 13.71 -10.54 9.07
CA GLN A 27 14.71 -9.52 9.43
C GLN A 27 14.27 -8.62 10.59
N LEU A 28 12.96 -8.36 10.71
CA LEU A 28 12.42 -7.56 11.80
C LEU A 28 12.11 -8.37 13.07
N GLY A 29 12.30 -9.70 13.04
CA GLY A 29 11.99 -10.60 14.16
C GLY A 29 10.49 -10.81 14.36
N ASN A 30 9.71 -10.87 13.28
CA ASN A 30 8.25 -11.00 13.29
C ASN A 30 7.77 -12.06 12.29
N THR A 31 6.49 -12.43 12.41
CA THR A 31 5.81 -13.20 11.36
C THR A 31 5.56 -12.33 10.12
N LYS A 32 5.29 -12.99 8.98
CA LYS A 32 4.89 -12.31 7.73
C LYS A 32 3.67 -11.41 7.96
N ASP A 33 2.67 -11.90 8.68
CA ASP A 33 1.41 -11.17 8.89
C ASP A 33 1.62 -9.91 9.74
N ILE A 34 2.40 -10.02 10.82
CA ILE A 34 2.75 -8.86 11.67
C ILE A 34 3.57 -7.83 10.89
N ALA A 35 4.51 -8.28 10.05
CA ALA A 35 5.26 -7.38 9.18
C ALA A 35 4.34 -6.63 8.21
N ARG A 36 3.44 -7.36 7.54
CA ARG A 36 2.49 -6.79 6.57
C ARG A 36 1.53 -5.77 7.20
N ILE A 37 1.04 -6.03 8.41
CA ILE A 37 0.05 -5.15 9.05
C ILE A 37 0.71 -3.91 9.66
N HIS A 38 1.91 -4.04 10.25
CA HIS A 38 2.45 -3.00 11.12
C HIS A 38 3.72 -2.32 10.61
N TYR A 39 4.44 -2.94 9.69
CA TYR A 39 5.80 -2.54 9.34
C TYR A 39 6.06 -2.46 7.83
N ILE A 40 5.07 -2.74 6.98
CA ILE A 40 5.16 -2.56 5.52
C ILE A 40 4.09 -1.55 5.14
N ASP A 41 4.50 -0.46 4.50
CA ASP A 41 3.58 0.43 3.81
C ASP A 41 3.19 -0.19 2.48
N ALA A 42 1.99 -0.75 2.42
CA ALA A 42 1.39 -1.06 1.14
C ALA A 42 0.89 0.27 0.53
N PRO A 43 1.20 0.57 -0.75
CA PRO A 43 0.55 1.67 -1.42
C PRO A 43 -0.96 1.46 -1.32
N GLU A 44 -1.67 2.52 -0.94
CA GLU A 44 -3.13 2.51 -1.00
C GLU A 44 -3.49 2.22 -2.46
N VAL A 45 -4.09 1.04 -2.70
CA VAL A 45 -4.60 0.70 -4.04
C VAL A 45 -5.86 1.51 -4.22
N VAL A 46 -5.68 2.77 -4.62
CA VAL A 46 -6.79 3.63 -5.01
C VAL A 46 -7.29 3.13 -6.36
N PRO A 47 -8.60 2.88 -6.53
CA PRO A 47 -9.14 2.54 -7.83
C PRO A 47 -8.72 3.59 -8.86
N ASP A 48 -8.32 3.13 -10.05
CA ASP A 48 -8.05 4.05 -11.15
C ASP A 48 -9.37 4.67 -11.63
N ASN A 49 -9.65 5.87 -11.13
CA ASN A 49 -10.88 6.58 -11.42
C ASN A 49 -10.77 7.49 -12.65
N ARG A 50 -9.68 7.42 -13.43
CA ARG A 50 -9.47 8.29 -14.60
C ARG A 50 -10.65 8.22 -15.57
N ASP A 51 -11.12 7.02 -15.90
CA ASP A 51 -12.25 6.83 -16.80
C ASP A 51 -13.54 7.47 -16.28
N VAL A 52 -13.79 7.37 -14.97
CA VAL A 52 -14.96 7.97 -14.31
C VAL A 52 -14.88 9.49 -14.36
N LEU A 53 -13.70 10.05 -14.07
CA LEU A 53 -13.45 11.50 -14.09
C LEU A 53 -13.54 12.07 -15.50
N GLU A 54 -13.03 11.36 -16.50
CA GLU A 54 -13.13 11.75 -17.90
C GLU A 54 -14.57 11.74 -18.41
N ARG A 55 -15.35 10.72 -18.05
CA ARG A 55 -16.79 10.67 -18.40
C ARG A 55 -17.56 11.82 -17.75
N TRP A 56 -17.26 12.12 -16.49
CA TRP A 56 -17.86 13.26 -15.80
C TRP A 56 -17.48 14.60 -16.46
N ALA A 57 -16.21 14.78 -16.86
CA ALA A 57 -15.73 15.96 -17.58
C ALA A 57 -16.40 16.14 -18.95
N ARG A 58 -16.72 15.04 -19.65
CA ARG A 58 -17.47 15.05 -20.91
C ARG A 58 -18.97 15.31 -20.73
N GLY A 59 -19.46 15.46 -19.50
CA GLY A 59 -20.88 15.70 -19.20
C GLY A 59 -21.76 14.45 -19.28
N ASP A 60 -21.14 13.27 -19.38
CA ASP A 60 -21.80 11.98 -19.55
C ASP A 60 -22.35 11.50 -18.19
N ARG A 61 -23.43 12.13 -17.72
CA ARG A 61 -24.09 11.71 -16.48
C ARG A 61 -24.79 10.38 -16.73
N PRO A 62 -24.65 9.39 -15.82
CA PRO A 62 -25.49 8.21 -15.88
C PRO A 62 -26.97 8.64 -15.81
N PRO A 63 -27.88 7.93 -16.52
CA PRO A 63 -29.31 8.24 -16.49
C PRO A 63 -29.79 8.25 -15.03
N LYS A 64 -30.59 9.26 -14.69
CA LYS A 64 -31.31 9.29 -13.40
C LYS A 64 -32.22 8.07 -13.36
N VAL A 65 -31.94 7.13 -12.46
CA VAL A 65 -32.87 6.10 -11.99
C VAL A 65 -34.01 6.74 -11.22
#